data_AF-A0A519ZHT3-F1
#
_entry.id   AF-A0A519ZHT3-F1
#
_cell.length_a   1.000
_cell.length_b   1.000
_cell.length_c   1.000
_cell.angle_alpha   90.00
_cell.angle_beta   90.00
_cell.angle_gamma   90.00
#
_symmetry.space_group_name_H-M   'P 1'
#
loop_
_entity.id
_entity.type
_entity.pdbx_description
1 polymer ?
#
loop_
_entity_poly.entity_id
_entity_poly.type
_entity_poly.pdbx_seq_one_letter_code
_entity_poly.pdbx_strand_id
1 'polypeptide(L)' 'IIAMTANAFPEDKEACLVAGMNDYITKPFQVETLVKALQKASQAQGTGKS' A
#
# COMPACT_ATOMS: atom_id res chain seq x y z
N ILE A 1 -0.76 -6.35 -4.57
CA ILE A 1 0.11 -6.84 -3.48
C ILE A 1 0.44 -5.67 -2.56
N ILE A 2 0.23 -5.81 -1.24
CA ILE A 2 0.58 -4.80 -0.23
C ILE A 2 1.70 -5.36 0.65
N ALA A 3 2.84 -4.69 0.71
CA ALA A 3 3.96 -5.09 1.55
C ALA A 3 3.76 -4.61 3.00
N MET A 4 4.11 -5.46 3.97
CA MET A 4 4.06 -5.13 5.40
C MET A 4 5.44 -5.33 6.03
N THR A 5 6.03 -4.27 6.56
CA THR A 5 7.38 -4.28 7.13
C THR A 5 7.38 -3.81 8.58
N ALA A 6 8.41 -4.14 9.35
CA ALA A 6 8.68 -3.53 10.66
C ALA A 6 9.61 -2.31 10.58
N ASN A 7 10.31 -2.12 9.45
CA ASN A 7 11.28 -1.06 9.25
C ASN A 7 10.92 -0.26 8.01
N ALA A 8 10.74 1.05 8.19
CA ALA A 8 10.03 1.94 7.28
C ALA A 8 10.99 2.89 6.56
N PHE A 9 11.94 2.39 5.78
CA PHE A 9 12.81 3.31 5.05
C PHE A 9 12.08 3.87 3.82
N PRO A 10 12.16 5.19 3.58
CA PRO A 10 11.56 5.80 2.38
C PRO A 10 12.06 5.16 1.09
N GLU A 11 13.34 4.75 1.06
CA GLU A 11 13.95 4.07 -0.09
C GLU A 11 13.28 2.71 -0.38
N ASP A 12 12.88 1.96 0.66
CA ASP A 12 12.17 0.68 0.50
C ASP A 12 10.79 0.87 -0.13
N LYS A 13 10.11 1.95 0.24
CA LYS A 13 8.78 2.28 -0.29
C LYS A 13 8.85 2.58 -1.78
N GLU A 14 9.81 3.39 -2.21
CA GLU A 14 9.99 3.73 -3.62
C GLU A 14 10.37 2.50 -4.44
N ALA A 15 11.30 1.67 -3.96
CA ALA A 15 11.68 0.43 -4.62
C ALA A 15 10.49 -0.53 -4.77
N CYS A 16 9.64 -0.65 -3.75
CA CYS A 16 8.44 -1.50 -3.80
C CYS A 16 7.38 -0.99 -4.79
N LEU A 17 7.16 0.32 -4.85
CA LEU A 17 6.20 0.93 -5.79
C LEU A 17 6.65 0.74 -7.24
N VAL A 18 7.94 0.92 -7.53
CA VAL A 18 8.52 0.72 -8.87
C VAL A 18 8.44 -0.76 -9.30
N ALA A 19 8.57 -1.69 -8.35
CA ALA A 19 8.43 -3.12 -8.60
C ALA A 19 6.98 -3.58 -8.91
N GLY A 20 6.01 -2.66 -8.94
CA GLY A 20 4.61 -2.97 -9.23
C GLY A 20 3.79 -3.39 -8.01
N MET A 21 4.24 -3.08 -6.79
CA MET A 21 3.41 -3.25 -5.60
C MET A 21 2.37 -2.14 -5.50
N ASN A 22 1.19 -2.49 -4.96
CA ASN A 22 0.06 -1.56 -4.86
C ASN A 22 0.19 -0.61 -3.67
N ASP A 23 0.77 -1.10 -2.56
CA ASP A 23 0.96 -0.27 -1.36
C ASP A 23 2.00 -0.89 -0.41
N TYR A 24 2.39 -0.13 0.61
CA TYR A 24 3.36 -0.52 1.64
C TYR A 24 2.94 0.04 3.00
N ILE A 25 2.94 -0.81 4.03
CA ILE A 25 2.49 -0.48 5.39
C ILE A 25 3.56 -0.87 6.41
N THR A 26 3.80 0.01 7.37
CA THR A 26 4.83 -0.15 8.41
C THR A 26 4.22 -0.51 9.75
N LYS A 27 4.84 -1.46 10.45
CA LYS A 27 4.44 -1.90 11.78
C LYS A 27 5.12 -1.05 12.86
N PRO A 28 4.46 -0.80 14.00
CA PRO A 28 3.04 -1.10 14.25
C PRO A 28 2.13 -0.16 13.46
N PHE A 29 1.07 -0.70 12.85
CA PHE A 29 0.06 0.09 12.13
C PHE A 29 -1.29 0.05 12.84
N GLN A 30 -2.10 1.07 12.59
CA GLN A 30 -3.49 1.09 13.01
C GLN A 30 -4.36 0.36 11.98
N VAL A 31 -5.41 -0.30 12.45
CA VAL A 31 -6.37 -1.02 11.57
C VAL A 31 -6.96 -0.09 10.51
N GLU A 32 -7.20 1.18 10.86
CA GLU A 32 -7.70 2.19 9.93
C GLU A 32 -6.75 2.44 8.75
N THR A 33 -5.43 2.42 8.99
CA THR A 33 -4.41 2.57 7.94
C THR A 33 -4.45 1.39 6.97
N LEU A 34 -4.62 0.17 7.50
CA LEU A 34 -4.76 -1.04 6.69
C LEU A 34 -6.04 -1.01 5.84
N VAL A 35 -7.18 -0.63 6.42
CA VAL A 35 -8.44 -0.50 5.68
C VAL A 35 -8.33 0.50 4.54
N LYS A 36 -7.70 1.66 4.78
CA LYS A 36 -7.47 2.68 3.73
C LYS A 36 -6.58 2.14 2.60
N ALA A 37 -5.51 1.42 2.92
CA ALA A 37 -4.62 0.83 1.92
C ALA A 37 -5.35 -0.26 1.08
N LEU A 38 -6.15 -1.10 1.73
CA LEU A 38 -6.97 -2.11 1.06
C LEU A 38 -8.03 -1.49 0.14
N GLN A 39 -8.71 -0.43 0.61
CA GLN A 39 -9.67 0.31 -0.21
C GLN A 39 -9.01 0.94 -1.44
N LYS A 40 -7.82 1.55 -1.28
CA LYS A 40 -7.07 2.09 -2.42
C LYS A 40 -6.69 0.99 -3.40
N ALA A 41 -6.19 -0.14 -2.90
CA ALA A 41 -5.81 -1.28 -3.73
C ALA A 41 -7.01 -1.89 -4.48
N SER A 42 -8.21 -1.93 -3.87
CA SER A 42 -9.42 -2.44 -4.52
C SER A 42 -10.06 -1.44 -5.49
N GLN A 43 -9.96 -0.13 -5.22
CA GLN A 43 -10.49 0.94 -6.08
C GLN A 43 -9.62 1.16 -7.33
N ALA A 44 -8.32 0.87 -7.26
CA ALA A 44 -7.41 0.99 -8.39
C ALA A 44 -7.69 0.00 -9.54
N GLN A 45 -8.55 -1.02 -9.33
CA GLN A 45 -8.98 -1.95 -10.37
C GLN A 45 -10.34 -1.60 -11.00
N GLY A 46 -10.90 -0.43 -10.68
CA GLY A 46 -12.25 -0.04 -11.08
C GLY A 46 -12.42 1.44 -11.38
N THR A 47 -11.50 2.08 -12.11
CA THR A 47 -11.83 3.35 -12.78
C THR A 47 -12.46 3.09 -14.15
N GLY A 48 -13.61 2.40 -14.14
CA GLY A 48 -14.73 2.81 -14.97
C GLY A 48 -15.41 3.97 -14.24
N LYS A 49 -14.82 5.17 -14.34
CA LYS A 49 -15.41 6.40 -13.81
C LYS A 49 -16.27 6.98 -14.93
N SER A 50 -17.60 6.98 -14.74
CA SER A 50 -18.56 7.74 -15.55
C SER A 50 -18.24 9.23 -15.55
#